data_AF-A0A2N8PQR6-F1
#
_entry.id   AF-A0A2N8PQR6-F1
#
_cell.length_a   1.000
_cell.length_b   1.000
_cell.length_c   1.000
_cell.angle_alpha   90.00
_cell.angle_beta   90.00
_cell.angle_gamma   90.00
#
_symmetry.space_group_name_H-M   'P 1'
#
loop_
_entity.id
_entity.type
_entity.pdbx_description
1 polymer ?
#
loop_
_entity_poly.entity_id
_entity_poly.type
_entity_poly.pdbx_seq_one_letter_code
_entity_poly.pdbx_strand_id
1 'polypeptide(L)'
;MVPPVPPPPGVKPLPPPIGAVGTAKATAKTTATATANASAGGSAPVPPVPRPPAGARPSGPCALSGITEDVSEAAPTPAGFAHAFGTVRALTLFVDFPDAPAGLSPMARFAEFFPAVTDYFRTSSYGRLTYVPKPLFRWIRMSHPLAAYGITRGATFDPHSNQGYYALSREIVHAVDPLVDFRNYDVVNVIASPNAGPSATRSVLSVTFSGSELGLKTGRGAEFQNVSFIWSRQSGLSAFRVLNHENAHSFGLPDLYYTDEPNASTPVGHWDPMDEDWGPTNDFLGWHKWKMGWLAPGQVHCTPPGGTPTEHVLTPISTPGGTKIVVIPTGPHAAFVVEARTSGLLDPIVCRPGILVYHVATNVPSGRAPIRVVDGTPHSNGCYSDARYVDADLTDATFRPGDSFTDRVSGVTVTVLTENTDGTYRVRTTPAHA
;
A
#
# COMPACT_ATOMS: atom_id res chain seq x y z
N MET A 1 -12.96 -47.41 27.70
CA MET A 1 -14.14 -46.81 27.06
C MET A 1 -14.73 -45.81 28.02
N VAL A 2 -14.58 -44.54 27.70
CA VAL A 2 -15.15 -43.37 28.40
C VAL A 2 -15.86 -42.58 27.31
N PRO A 3 -17.14 -42.18 27.47
CA PRO A 3 -17.86 -41.50 26.41
C PRO A 3 -17.40 -40.03 26.28
N PRO A 4 -17.42 -39.46 25.07
CA PRO A 4 -17.03 -38.06 24.86
C PRO A 4 -18.11 -37.09 25.36
N VAL A 5 -17.65 -35.97 25.92
CA VAL A 5 -18.43 -34.82 26.38
C VAL A 5 -18.96 -34.03 25.17
N PRO A 6 -20.22 -33.55 25.18
CA PRO A 6 -20.79 -32.79 24.06
C PRO A 6 -20.25 -31.34 24.01
N PRO A 7 -20.15 -30.73 22.81
CA PRO A 7 -19.73 -29.34 22.63
C PRO A 7 -20.84 -28.34 23.03
N PRO A 8 -20.49 -27.09 23.39
CA PRO A 8 -21.45 -26.05 23.72
C PRO A 8 -22.21 -25.55 22.48
N PRO A 9 -23.49 -25.14 22.61
CA PRO A 9 -24.30 -24.69 21.48
C PRO A 9 -24.00 -23.22 21.12
N GLY A 10 -23.92 -22.92 19.82
CA GLY A 10 -24.08 -21.54 19.33
C GLY A 10 -23.00 -20.98 18.40
N VAL A 11 -22.66 -21.69 17.31
CA VAL A 11 -22.11 -21.05 16.11
C VAL A 11 -22.79 -21.69 14.90
N LYS A 12 -23.61 -20.92 14.18
CA LYS A 12 -24.18 -21.37 12.89
C LYS A 12 -23.06 -21.38 11.84
N PRO A 13 -22.84 -22.49 11.11
CA PRO A 13 -21.96 -22.48 9.95
C PRO A 13 -22.55 -21.60 8.83
N LEU A 14 -21.73 -20.73 8.24
CA LEU A 14 -22.02 -20.10 6.95
C LEU A 14 -22.17 -21.19 5.87
N PRO A 15 -23.02 -20.97 4.84
CA PRO A 15 -23.30 -21.96 3.82
C PRO A 15 -22.06 -22.24 2.94
N PRO A 16 -21.92 -23.46 2.39
CA PRO A 16 -20.83 -23.80 1.49
C PRO A 16 -20.96 -23.06 0.15
N PRO A 17 -19.84 -22.83 -0.56
CA PRO A 17 -19.87 -22.21 -1.87
C PRO A 17 -20.64 -23.07 -2.87
N ILE A 18 -21.48 -22.41 -3.65
CA ILE A 18 -22.28 -22.98 -4.74
C ILE A 18 -21.35 -23.75 -5.69
N GLY A 19 -21.68 -25.03 -5.87
CA GLY A 19 -20.92 -25.98 -6.65
C GLY A 19 -20.86 -25.65 -8.13
N ALA A 20 -19.68 -25.89 -8.70
CA ALA A 20 -19.46 -26.03 -10.12
C ALA A 20 -20.36 -27.13 -10.69
N VAL A 21 -21.14 -26.79 -11.71
CA VAL A 21 -21.92 -27.75 -12.49
C VAL A 21 -21.16 -28.11 -13.76
N GLY A 22 -21.01 -29.42 -13.98
CA GLY A 22 -21.11 -29.99 -15.32
C GLY A 22 -19.81 -30.51 -15.96
N THR A 23 -19.40 -31.71 -15.58
CA THR A 23 -18.54 -32.58 -16.40
C THR A 23 -19.32 -33.06 -17.62
N ALA A 24 -19.01 -32.52 -18.80
CA ALA A 24 -19.51 -33.05 -20.08
C ALA A 24 -18.45 -33.98 -20.70
N LYS A 25 -18.85 -35.25 -20.90
CA LYS A 25 -18.08 -36.29 -21.60
C LYS A 25 -17.81 -35.89 -23.04
N ALA A 26 -16.53 -35.79 -23.43
CA ALA A 26 -16.13 -35.71 -24.83
C ALA A 26 -16.30 -37.08 -25.51
N THR A 27 -17.18 -37.14 -26.50
CA THR A 27 -17.25 -38.24 -27.48
C THR A 27 -16.63 -37.74 -28.77
N ALA A 28 -15.61 -38.44 -29.25
CA ALA A 28 -14.96 -38.15 -30.52
C ALA A 28 -15.90 -38.51 -31.68
N LYS A 29 -16.19 -37.53 -32.55
CA LYS A 29 -16.70 -37.76 -33.90
C LYS A 29 -15.89 -36.92 -34.89
N THR A 30 -15.16 -37.63 -35.74
CA THR A 30 -14.53 -37.17 -36.97
C THR A 30 -15.61 -36.81 -37.99
N THR A 31 -15.55 -35.61 -38.59
CA THR A 31 -16.01 -35.37 -39.97
C THR A 31 -15.56 -34.01 -40.50
N ALA A 32 -14.91 -34.10 -41.67
CA ALA A 32 -15.00 -33.25 -42.87
C ALA A 32 -14.77 -31.73 -42.80
N THR A 33 -13.71 -31.36 -43.53
CA THR A 33 -13.28 -30.04 -44.02
C THR A 33 -14.38 -29.31 -44.81
N ALA A 34 -14.60 -28.04 -44.48
CA ALA A 34 -15.21 -27.05 -45.38
C ALA A 34 -14.47 -25.73 -45.24
N THR A 35 -13.75 -25.35 -46.30
CA THR A 35 -13.05 -24.08 -46.46
C THR A 35 -14.04 -22.94 -46.68
N ALA A 36 -14.12 -22.01 -45.75
CA ALA A 36 -14.78 -20.72 -45.94
C ALA A 36 -13.71 -19.61 -45.93
N ASN A 37 -13.52 -18.96 -47.09
CA ASN A 37 -12.71 -17.76 -47.24
C ASN A 37 -13.38 -16.59 -46.51
N ALA A 38 -12.80 -16.15 -45.39
CA ALA A 38 -13.11 -14.86 -44.78
C ALA A 38 -11.93 -13.90 -45.03
N SER A 39 -12.20 -12.86 -45.80
CA SER A 39 -11.29 -11.75 -46.07
C SER A 39 -10.95 -11.00 -44.78
N ALA A 40 -9.70 -11.12 -44.31
CA ALA A 40 -9.17 -10.35 -43.21
C ALA A 40 -8.82 -8.93 -43.67
N GLY A 41 -9.60 -7.94 -43.25
CA GLY A 41 -9.17 -6.54 -43.23
C GLY A 41 -8.12 -6.38 -42.13
N GLY A 42 -6.86 -6.28 -42.51
CA GLY A 42 -5.75 -6.11 -41.58
C GLY A 42 -5.75 -4.70 -40.98
N SER A 43 -6.16 -4.58 -39.72
CA SER A 43 -5.79 -3.43 -38.88
C SER A 43 -4.30 -3.53 -38.59
N ALA A 44 -3.53 -2.52 -39.01
CA ALA A 44 -2.11 -2.42 -38.70
C ALA A 44 -1.89 -2.45 -37.17
N PRO A 45 -0.80 -3.06 -36.67
CA PRO A 45 -0.46 -2.99 -35.25
C PRO A 45 -0.23 -1.54 -34.86
N VAL A 46 -0.97 -1.05 -33.86
CA VAL A 46 -0.67 0.24 -33.21
C VAL A 46 0.73 0.10 -32.59
N PRO A 47 1.69 0.98 -32.94
CA PRO A 47 3.01 0.91 -32.34
C PRO A 47 2.90 1.13 -30.82
N PRO A 48 3.70 0.42 -30.00
CA PRO A 48 3.69 0.63 -28.56
C PRO A 48 4.05 2.08 -28.27
N VAL A 49 3.16 2.78 -27.55
CA VAL A 49 3.44 4.12 -27.02
C VAL A 49 4.73 4.01 -26.20
N PRO A 50 5.76 4.83 -26.47
CA PRO A 50 6.99 4.81 -25.69
C PRO A 50 6.66 4.97 -24.21
N ARG A 51 7.02 3.98 -23.38
CA ARG A 51 6.80 4.07 -21.94
C ARG A 51 7.66 5.25 -21.43
N PRO A 52 7.05 6.33 -20.89
CA PRO A 52 7.85 7.42 -20.33
C PRO A 52 8.77 6.86 -19.24
N PRO A 53 10.00 7.40 -19.10
CA PRO A 53 11.02 6.83 -18.23
C PRO A 53 10.44 6.60 -16.83
N ALA A 54 10.63 5.38 -16.31
CA ALA A 54 10.21 5.04 -14.95
C ALA A 54 11.07 5.80 -13.94
N GLY A 55 10.47 6.19 -12.81
CA GLY A 55 11.17 6.88 -11.74
C GLY A 55 11.35 8.38 -11.95
N ALA A 56 10.56 9.01 -12.83
CA ALA A 56 10.47 10.46 -12.87
C ALA A 56 9.94 10.96 -11.52
N ARG A 57 10.78 11.71 -10.79
CA ARG A 57 10.37 12.32 -9.53
C ARG A 57 9.29 13.38 -9.77
N PRO A 58 8.36 13.60 -8.82
CA PRO A 58 7.46 14.73 -8.87
C PRO A 58 8.23 16.03 -9.13
N SER A 59 7.71 16.85 -10.04
CA SER A 59 8.30 18.13 -10.42
C SER A 59 7.21 19.11 -10.87
N GLY A 60 7.58 20.37 -10.99
CA GLY A 60 6.66 21.45 -11.37
C GLY A 60 5.93 22.08 -10.17
N PRO A 61 4.98 22.99 -10.43
CA PRO A 61 4.38 23.83 -9.39
C PRO A 61 3.52 23.06 -8.36
N CYS A 62 3.11 21.84 -8.67
CA CYS A 62 2.37 20.97 -7.75
C CYS A 62 3.25 20.01 -6.97
N ALA A 63 4.56 19.98 -7.23
CA ALA A 63 5.50 19.13 -6.50
C ALA A 63 5.89 19.85 -5.19
N LEU A 64 5.04 19.69 -4.18
CA LEU A 64 5.14 20.44 -2.92
C LEU A 64 6.36 20.04 -2.10
N SER A 65 7.09 21.03 -1.61
CA SER A 65 8.16 20.85 -0.62
C SER A 65 7.58 20.52 0.75
N GLY A 66 8.37 19.96 1.66
CA GLY A 66 7.90 19.60 2.99
C GLY A 66 9.01 19.03 3.87
N ILE A 67 8.64 18.18 4.81
CA ILE A 67 9.57 17.44 5.68
C ILE A 67 10.50 16.57 4.81
N THR A 68 11.80 16.59 5.10
CA THR A 68 12.85 15.85 4.32
C THR A 68 13.83 15.08 5.19
N GLU A 69 13.65 15.15 6.50
CA GLU A 69 14.44 14.48 7.53
C GLU A 69 13.80 13.15 7.99
N ASP A 70 12.58 12.87 7.51
CA ASP A 70 11.79 11.68 7.84
C ASP A 70 10.85 11.32 6.67
N VAL A 71 10.08 10.24 6.82
CA VAL A 71 8.94 9.92 5.94
C VAL A 71 7.95 11.09 5.93
N SER A 72 7.40 11.42 4.75
CA SER A 72 6.52 12.58 4.60
C SER A 72 5.73 12.55 3.31
N GLU A 73 4.77 13.46 3.16
CA GLU A 73 4.05 13.66 1.89
C GLU A 73 4.81 14.54 0.89
N ALA A 74 6.01 15.00 1.20
CA ALA A 74 6.77 15.89 0.32
C ALA A 74 7.08 15.22 -1.03
N ALA A 75 7.06 16.00 -2.11
CA ALA A 75 7.44 15.56 -3.44
C ALA A 75 8.83 14.88 -3.51
N PRO A 76 9.90 15.45 -2.92
CA PRO A 76 11.18 14.76 -2.84
C PRO A 76 11.14 13.65 -1.77
N THR A 77 11.51 12.43 -2.17
CA THR A 77 12.00 11.42 -1.22
C THR A 77 13.51 11.65 -1.04
N PRO A 78 13.99 11.95 0.18
CA PRO A 78 15.40 12.25 0.44
C PRO A 78 16.27 10.99 0.30
N ALA A 79 17.59 11.17 0.36
CA ALA A 79 18.52 10.03 0.36
C ALA A 79 18.35 9.19 1.63
N GLY A 80 18.73 7.91 1.58
CA GLY A 80 18.59 6.95 2.69
C GLY A 80 17.41 6.00 2.53
N PHE A 81 16.33 6.45 1.88
CA PHE A 81 15.21 5.59 1.49
C PHE A 81 15.54 4.71 0.27
N ALA A 82 14.89 3.56 0.16
CA ALA A 82 14.96 2.71 -1.00
C ALA A 82 14.23 3.33 -2.20
N HIS A 83 14.70 3.01 -3.41
CA HIS A 83 13.97 3.39 -4.62
C HIS A 83 12.65 2.64 -4.72
N ALA A 84 11.59 3.34 -5.10
CA ALA A 84 10.26 2.75 -5.27
C ALA A 84 9.99 2.25 -6.72
N PHE A 85 10.98 2.23 -7.60
CA PHE A 85 10.82 1.87 -9.02
C PHE A 85 11.99 1.04 -9.52
N GLY A 86 11.84 0.43 -10.70
CA GLY A 86 12.84 -0.48 -11.24
C GLY A 86 12.79 -1.82 -10.52
N THR A 87 13.95 -2.40 -10.20
CA THR A 87 14.03 -3.64 -9.43
C THR A 87 14.42 -3.33 -8.01
N VAL A 88 13.56 -3.72 -7.06
CA VAL A 88 13.84 -3.69 -5.61
C VAL A 88 14.11 -5.12 -5.17
N ARG A 89 15.27 -5.37 -4.59
CA ARG A 89 15.66 -6.67 -4.05
C ARG A 89 15.49 -6.65 -2.53
N ALA A 90 14.59 -7.49 -2.04
CA ALA A 90 14.25 -7.53 -0.61
C ALA A 90 14.86 -8.76 0.06
N LEU A 91 15.89 -8.57 0.89
CA LEU A 91 16.42 -9.65 1.71
C LEU A 91 15.35 -10.03 2.75
N THR A 92 14.87 -11.27 2.73
CA THR A 92 13.84 -11.73 3.67
C THR A 92 14.44 -12.73 4.65
N LEU A 93 14.48 -12.34 5.91
CA LEU A 93 15.07 -13.05 7.04
C LEU A 93 13.96 -13.53 7.97
N PHE A 94 14.19 -14.65 8.65
CA PHE A 94 13.21 -15.24 9.56
C PHE A 94 13.84 -15.41 10.93
N VAL A 95 13.18 -14.92 11.98
CA VAL A 95 13.69 -14.95 13.36
C VAL A 95 12.73 -15.65 14.31
N ASP A 96 13.27 -16.38 15.28
CA ASP A 96 12.49 -16.97 16.37
C ASP A 96 13.21 -16.83 17.73
N PHE A 97 12.49 -17.08 18.82
CA PHE A 97 12.94 -16.76 20.19
C PHE A 97 12.78 -17.94 21.16
N PRO A 98 13.62 -18.06 22.21
CA PRO A 98 13.47 -18.99 23.35
C PRO A 98 12.04 -19.23 23.81
N ASP A 99 11.28 -18.15 24.01
CA ASP A 99 9.89 -18.12 24.47
C ASP A 99 8.85 -18.13 23.33
N ALA A 100 9.27 -17.93 22.08
CA ALA A 100 8.43 -17.99 20.88
C ALA A 100 9.12 -18.79 19.76
N PRO A 101 9.36 -20.11 19.95
CA PRO A 101 10.02 -20.93 18.95
C PRO A 101 9.14 -21.11 17.72
N ALA A 102 9.76 -21.18 16.54
CA ALA A 102 9.02 -21.40 15.30
C ALA A 102 8.48 -22.83 15.20
N GLY A 103 7.16 -22.96 15.03
CA GLY A 103 6.48 -24.24 14.81
C GLY A 103 6.32 -24.62 13.33
N LEU A 104 6.81 -23.80 12.40
CA LEU A 104 6.69 -24.00 10.94
C LEU A 104 8.01 -23.67 10.22
N SER A 105 8.15 -24.09 8.97
CA SER A 105 9.38 -23.83 8.20
C SER A 105 9.45 -22.37 7.73
N PRO A 106 10.65 -21.79 7.53
CA PRO A 106 10.80 -20.45 6.96
C PRO A 106 10.09 -20.31 5.60
N MET A 107 10.09 -21.38 4.79
CA MET A 107 9.37 -21.42 3.52
C MET A 107 7.85 -21.33 3.70
N ALA A 108 7.29 -22.00 4.71
CA ALA A 108 5.87 -21.87 5.04
C ALA A 108 5.55 -20.45 5.54
N ARG A 109 6.43 -19.83 6.34
CA ARG A 109 6.26 -18.43 6.78
C ARG A 109 6.30 -17.48 5.60
N PHE A 110 7.23 -17.67 4.68
CA PHE A 110 7.38 -16.88 3.46
C PHE A 110 6.13 -16.93 2.58
N ALA A 111 5.54 -18.12 2.42
CA ALA A 111 4.35 -18.35 1.61
C ALA A 111 3.08 -17.65 2.16
N GLU A 112 3.11 -17.15 3.40
CA GLU A 112 2.03 -16.31 3.94
C GLU A 112 2.02 -14.90 3.31
N PHE A 113 3.13 -14.45 2.73
CA PHE A 113 3.29 -13.12 2.15
C PHE A 113 3.50 -13.14 0.62
N PHE A 114 4.25 -14.12 0.11
CA PHE A 114 4.65 -14.17 -1.30
C PHE A 114 3.94 -15.32 -2.05
N PRO A 115 3.51 -15.09 -3.32
CA PRO A 115 3.86 -13.97 -4.19
C PRO A 115 2.99 -12.71 -4.06
N ALA A 116 2.02 -12.67 -3.13
CA ALA A 116 1.03 -11.60 -3.05
C ALA A 116 1.64 -10.19 -2.93
N VAL A 117 2.70 -10.00 -2.13
CA VAL A 117 3.45 -8.72 -2.06
C VAL A 117 4.06 -8.33 -3.43
N THR A 118 4.69 -9.27 -4.13
CA THR A 118 5.27 -9.02 -5.46
C THR A 118 4.18 -8.63 -6.46
N ASP A 119 3.06 -9.33 -6.46
CA ASP A 119 1.94 -9.04 -7.35
C ASP A 119 1.26 -7.71 -7.03
N TYR A 120 1.15 -7.37 -5.75
CA TYR A 120 0.63 -6.10 -5.27
C TYR A 120 1.44 -4.92 -5.80
N PHE A 121 2.76 -4.89 -5.55
CA PHE A 121 3.62 -3.80 -6.02
C PHE A 121 3.70 -3.73 -7.54
N ARG A 122 3.72 -4.88 -8.23
CA ARG A 122 3.66 -4.92 -9.71
C ARG A 122 2.37 -4.29 -10.23
N THR A 123 1.24 -4.60 -9.61
CA THR A 123 -0.08 -4.09 -10.04
C THR A 123 -0.22 -2.61 -9.73
N SER A 124 0.05 -2.21 -8.49
CA SER A 124 -0.12 -0.82 -8.04
C SER A 124 0.78 0.15 -8.81
N SER A 125 2.02 -0.25 -9.11
CA SER A 125 2.99 0.56 -9.85
C SER A 125 2.82 0.56 -11.37
N TYR A 126 1.76 -0.08 -11.89
CA TYR A 126 1.57 -0.31 -13.33
C TYR A 126 2.77 -1.02 -13.97
N GLY A 127 3.44 -1.91 -13.23
CA GLY A 127 4.63 -2.64 -13.62
C GLY A 127 5.89 -1.78 -13.71
N ARG A 128 5.96 -0.65 -13.00
CA ARG A 128 7.18 0.18 -12.88
C ARG A 128 8.09 -0.27 -11.75
N LEU A 129 7.55 -0.99 -10.76
CA LEU A 129 8.29 -1.64 -9.70
C LEU A 129 8.23 -3.16 -9.88
N THR A 130 9.40 -3.78 -9.87
CA THR A 130 9.61 -5.23 -9.81
C THR A 130 10.18 -5.55 -8.44
N TYR A 131 9.31 -6.02 -7.54
CA TYR A 131 9.71 -6.42 -6.19
C TYR A 131 10.18 -7.88 -6.18
N VAL A 132 11.46 -8.09 -5.90
CA VAL A 132 12.11 -9.41 -5.93
C VAL A 132 12.47 -9.84 -4.51
N PRO A 133 11.68 -10.73 -3.88
CA PRO A 133 12.04 -11.29 -2.59
C PRO A 133 13.25 -12.23 -2.73
N LYS A 134 14.17 -12.13 -1.79
CA LYS A 134 15.37 -12.96 -1.68
C LYS A 134 15.41 -13.58 -0.29
N PRO A 135 14.66 -14.67 -0.07
CA PRO A 135 14.58 -15.29 1.24
C PRO A 135 15.85 -16.07 1.57
N LEU A 136 16.33 -15.91 2.80
CA LEU A 136 17.25 -16.85 3.44
C LEU A 136 16.40 -17.84 4.24
N PHE A 137 16.13 -19.03 3.70
CA PHE A 137 15.24 -20.03 4.33
C PHE A 137 15.87 -20.72 5.54
N ARG A 138 16.17 -19.94 6.58
CA ARG A 138 16.74 -20.38 7.85
C ARG A 138 16.10 -19.57 8.97
N TRP A 139 15.71 -20.25 10.05
CA TRP A 139 15.40 -19.57 11.31
C TRP A 139 16.70 -19.08 11.94
N ILE A 140 16.82 -17.77 12.07
CA ILE A 140 17.87 -17.11 12.84
C ILE A 140 17.38 -17.12 14.29
N ARG A 141 17.96 -18.03 15.06
CA ARG A 141 17.63 -18.19 16.47
C ARG A 141 18.19 -17.02 17.27
N MET A 142 17.32 -16.27 17.93
CA MET A 142 17.73 -15.19 18.82
C MET A 142 18.24 -15.73 20.15
N SER A 143 19.23 -15.06 20.74
CA SER A 143 19.91 -15.55 21.94
C SER A 143 19.07 -15.39 23.21
N HIS A 144 18.15 -14.42 23.22
CA HIS A 144 17.30 -14.12 24.37
C HIS A 144 15.81 -14.28 24.04
N PRO A 145 14.95 -14.53 25.06
CA PRO A 145 13.50 -14.44 24.90
C PRO A 145 13.06 -13.09 24.32
N LEU A 146 11.99 -13.04 23.54
CA LEU A 146 11.45 -11.80 22.95
C LEU A 146 11.23 -10.73 24.02
N ALA A 147 10.68 -11.12 25.17
CA ALA A 147 10.42 -10.21 26.28
C ALA A 147 11.70 -9.52 26.82
N ALA A 148 12.86 -10.15 26.70
CA ALA A 148 14.13 -9.60 27.18
C ALA A 148 14.71 -8.52 26.25
N TYR A 149 14.27 -8.45 25.00
CA TYR A 149 14.63 -7.34 24.10
C TYR A 149 13.82 -6.08 24.38
N GLY A 150 12.73 -6.15 25.17
CA GLY A 150 11.94 -4.97 25.53
C GLY A 150 11.28 -4.26 24.36
N ILE A 151 10.91 -4.99 23.30
CA ILE A 151 10.25 -4.42 22.12
C ILE A 151 8.83 -3.97 22.48
N THR A 152 8.58 -2.67 22.35
CA THR A 152 7.26 -2.04 22.57
C THR A 152 6.83 -1.23 21.35
N ARG A 153 5.53 -0.92 21.26
CA ARG A 153 5.00 -0.04 20.20
C ARG A 153 5.64 1.35 20.34
N GLY A 154 6.13 1.91 19.24
CA GLY A 154 6.80 3.20 19.21
C GLY A 154 8.25 3.19 19.75
N ALA A 155 8.84 2.02 20.00
CA ALA A 155 10.23 1.93 20.40
C ALA A 155 11.16 2.46 19.29
N THR A 156 12.17 3.24 19.68
CA THR A 156 13.16 3.81 18.77
C THR A 156 14.26 2.82 18.42
N PHE A 157 15.00 3.10 17.34
CA PHE A 157 16.23 2.39 17.00
C PHE A 157 17.42 3.10 17.67
N ASP A 158 17.70 2.78 18.92
CA ASP A 158 18.79 3.42 19.69
C ASP A 158 20.13 2.65 19.54
N PRO A 159 21.15 3.21 18.86
CA PRO A 159 22.45 2.56 18.70
C PRO A 159 23.25 2.41 19.99
N HIS A 160 22.87 3.13 21.04
CA HIS A 160 23.51 3.07 22.36
C HIS A 160 22.83 2.07 23.29
N SER A 161 21.67 1.52 22.89
CA SER A 161 20.95 0.54 23.69
C SER A 161 21.53 -0.86 23.55
N ASN A 162 21.65 -1.56 24.68
CA ASN A 162 21.95 -3.00 24.72
C ASN A 162 20.68 -3.87 24.65
N GLN A 163 19.52 -3.26 24.44
CA GLN A 163 18.22 -3.92 24.24
C GLN A 163 17.54 -3.30 23.00
N GLY A 164 16.28 -3.62 22.76
CA GLY A 164 15.48 -3.05 21.67
C GLY A 164 15.89 -3.54 20.28
N TYR A 165 15.45 -2.80 19.27
CA TYR A 165 15.66 -3.14 17.86
C TYR A 165 17.14 -3.13 17.46
N TYR A 166 17.97 -2.27 18.04
CA TYR A 166 19.40 -2.26 17.76
C TYR A 166 20.09 -3.56 18.22
N ALA A 167 19.86 -3.98 19.46
CA ALA A 167 20.42 -5.22 19.99
C ALA A 167 19.96 -6.46 19.20
N LEU A 168 18.67 -6.51 18.86
CA LEU A 168 18.09 -7.55 18.01
C LEU A 168 18.76 -7.58 16.62
N SER A 169 18.87 -6.42 15.98
CA SER A 169 19.47 -6.28 14.64
C SER A 169 20.94 -6.64 14.61
N ARG A 170 21.69 -6.34 15.68
CA ARG A 170 23.11 -6.70 15.80
C ARG A 170 23.30 -8.22 15.77
N GLU A 171 22.47 -8.98 16.45
CA GLU A 171 22.51 -10.45 16.40
C GLU A 171 22.14 -10.99 15.02
N ILE A 172 21.12 -10.41 14.38
CA ILE A 172 20.71 -10.77 13.02
C ILE A 172 21.87 -10.53 12.05
N VAL A 173 22.46 -9.32 12.04
CA VAL A 173 23.58 -8.98 11.17
C VAL A 173 24.77 -9.91 11.41
N HIS A 174 25.14 -10.18 12.65
CA HIS A 174 26.22 -11.10 12.98
C HIS A 174 25.97 -12.52 12.44
N ALA A 175 24.74 -13.03 12.54
CA ALA A 175 24.39 -14.36 12.04
C ALA A 175 24.31 -14.45 10.50
N VAL A 176 24.02 -13.34 9.83
CA VAL A 176 23.65 -13.31 8.41
C VAL A 176 24.76 -12.77 7.50
N ASP A 177 25.59 -11.84 7.96
CA ASP A 177 26.67 -11.23 7.16
C ASP A 177 27.67 -12.25 6.56
N PRO A 178 28.01 -13.38 7.21
CA PRO A 178 28.84 -14.41 6.59
C PRO A 178 28.17 -15.14 5.41
N LEU A 179 26.84 -15.02 5.26
CA LEU A 179 26.03 -15.80 4.32
C LEU A 179 25.55 -14.97 3.12
N VAL A 180 25.35 -13.67 3.31
CA VAL A 180 24.79 -12.76 2.28
C VAL A 180 25.53 -11.45 2.27
N ASP A 181 25.58 -10.78 1.12
CA ASP A 181 26.10 -9.42 1.01
C ASP A 181 24.96 -8.40 1.06
N PHE A 182 24.84 -7.67 2.17
CA PHE A 182 23.78 -6.69 2.38
C PHE A 182 23.75 -5.59 1.30
N ARG A 183 24.87 -5.30 0.64
CA ARG A 183 24.96 -4.30 -0.45
C ARG A 183 24.15 -4.69 -1.70
N ASN A 184 23.73 -5.95 -1.80
CA ASN A 184 22.96 -6.44 -2.93
C ASN A 184 21.44 -6.22 -2.79
N TYR A 185 20.99 -5.68 -1.66
CA TYR A 185 19.58 -5.55 -1.32
C TYR A 185 19.24 -4.09 -1.02
N ASP A 186 18.02 -3.70 -1.41
CA ASP A 186 17.52 -2.33 -1.24
C ASP A 186 16.71 -2.20 0.05
N VAL A 187 16.05 -3.30 0.47
CA VAL A 187 15.26 -3.39 1.71
C VAL A 187 15.53 -4.72 2.43
N VAL A 188 15.35 -4.73 3.75
CA VAL A 188 15.47 -5.93 4.60
C VAL A 188 14.16 -6.19 5.32
N ASN A 189 13.56 -7.37 5.11
CA ASN A 189 12.40 -7.81 5.86
C ASN A 189 12.84 -8.81 6.93
N VAL A 190 12.56 -8.54 8.19
CA VAL A 190 12.75 -9.45 9.31
C VAL A 190 11.37 -9.96 9.74
N ILE A 191 11.06 -11.20 9.39
CA ILE A 191 9.77 -11.83 9.67
C ILE A 191 9.89 -12.75 10.88
N ALA A 192 9.25 -12.38 11.98
CA ALA A 192 9.28 -13.19 13.20
C ALA A 192 8.39 -14.44 13.08
N SER A 193 8.65 -15.42 13.96
CA SER A 193 7.79 -16.58 14.14
C SER A 193 6.34 -16.15 14.44
N PRO A 194 5.32 -16.90 14.01
CA PRO A 194 3.92 -16.46 14.12
C PRO A 194 3.42 -16.22 15.55
N ASN A 195 4.10 -16.79 16.54
CA ASN A 195 3.84 -16.68 17.98
C ASN A 195 4.70 -15.62 18.68
N ALA A 196 5.58 -14.91 17.97
CA ALA A 196 6.39 -13.83 18.51
C ALA A 196 5.62 -12.50 18.47
N GLY A 197 5.19 -12.05 19.65
CA GLY A 197 4.43 -10.81 19.84
C GLY A 197 2.95 -11.03 20.17
N PRO A 198 2.22 -9.97 20.57
CA PRO A 198 0.77 -10.02 20.70
C PRO A 198 0.12 -10.19 19.32
N SER A 199 -1.03 -10.86 19.25
CA SER A 199 -1.84 -10.93 18.02
C SER A 199 -1.98 -9.53 17.40
N ALA A 200 -1.82 -9.42 16.08
CA ALA A 200 -1.91 -8.15 15.36
C ALA A 200 -3.25 -7.43 15.58
N THR A 201 -4.32 -8.21 15.80
CA THR A 201 -5.67 -7.72 16.17
C THR A 201 -5.77 -7.13 17.58
N ARG A 202 -4.74 -7.30 18.42
CA ARG A 202 -4.65 -6.75 19.79
C ARG A 202 -3.63 -5.62 19.89
N SER A 203 -2.51 -5.74 19.19
CA SER A 203 -1.49 -4.69 19.12
C SER A 203 -0.65 -4.91 17.86
N VAL A 204 -0.56 -3.86 17.04
CA VAL A 204 0.33 -3.82 15.89
C VAL A 204 1.72 -3.42 16.41
N LEU A 205 2.66 -4.37 16.38
CA LEU A 205 4.06 -4.12 16.73
C LEU A 205 4.95 -3.99 15.49
N SER A 206 4.45 -4.33 14.30
CA SER A 206 5.21 -4.18 13.07
C SER A 206 5.65 -2.73 12.91
N VAL A 207 6.87 -2.56 12.41
CA VAL A 207 7.51 -1.25 12.26
C VAL A 207 8.59 -1.32 11.21
N THR A 208 8.88 -0.17 10.61
CA THR A 208 9.98 -0.01 9.66
C THR A 208 10.88 1.14 10.08
N PHE A 209 12.19 0.88 10.05
CA PHE A 209 13.22 1.90 10.23
C PHE A 209 13.86 2.21 8.87
N SER A 210 13.66 3.44 8.39
CA SER A 210 14.02 3.86 7.03
C SER A 210 14.47 5.32 7.00
N GLY A 211 15.12 5.72 5.90
CA GLY A 211 15.55 7.10 5.65
C GLY A 211 16.75 7.60 6.46
N SER A 212 16.92 7.11 7.69
CA SER A 212 17.98 7.52 8.61
C SER A 212 19.09 6.47 8.76
N GLU A 213 20.29 6.93 9.13
CA GLU A 213 21.40 6.04 9.49
C GLU A 213 21.09 5.36 10.82
N LEU A 214 20.96 4.03 10.79
CA LEU A 214 20.66 3.23 11.99
C LEU A 214 21.88 2.96 12.89
N GLY A 215 23.06 3.42 12.48
CA GLY A 215 24.32 3.23 13.22
C GLY A 215 24.82 1.78 13.28
N LEU A 216 24.24 0.87 12.49
CA LEU A 216 24.60 -0.54 12.44
C LEU A 216 25.21 -0.92 11.09
N LYS A 217 26.44 -1.44 11.12
CA LYS A 217 27.19 -1.85 9.93
C LYS A 217 27.48 -3.35 9.94
N THR A 218 27.55 -3.92 8.74
CA THR A 218 28.08 -5.27 8.54
C THR A 218 29.61 -5.29 8.66
N GLY A 219 30.22 -6.47 8.76
CA GLY A 219 31.67 -6.63 8.80
C GLY A 219 32.38 -6.13 7.53
N ARG A 220 31.65 -6.00 6.41
CA ARG A 220 32.13 -5.40 5.15
C ARG A 220 31.78 -3.92 4.99
N GLY A 221 31.27 -3.28 6.03
CA GLY A 221 30.97 -1.85 6.05
C GLY A 221 29.69 -1.45 5.32
N ALA A 222 28.80 -2.40 5.01
CA ALA A 222 27.48 -2.08 4.47
C ALA A 222 26.57 -1.56 5.59
N GLU A 223 25.79 -0.52 5.32
CA GLU A 223 24.78 -0.03 6.25
C GLU A 223 23.62 -1.03 6.35
N PHE A 224 23.16 -1.30 7.57
CA PHE A 224 21.88 -1.96 7.81
C PHE A 224 20.79 -0.88 7.81
N GLN A 225 19.97 -0.85 6.75
CA GLN A 225 19.01 0.23 6.48
C GLN A 225 17.74 -0.30 5.81
N ASN A 226 16.67 0.49 5.84
CA ASN A 226 15.35 0.15 5.27
C ASN A 226 14.88 -1.24 5.73
N VAL A 227 14.79 -1.39 7.06
CA VAL A 227 14.46 -2.65 7.72
C VAL A 227 13.03 -2.63 8.24
N SER A 228 12.22 -3.58 7.78
CA SER A 228 10.87 -3.83 8.26
C SER A 228 10.85 -5.04 9.19
N PHE A 229 10.27 -4.91 10.38
CA PHE A 229 10.04 -5.99 11.32
C PHE A 229 8.56 -6.39 11.28
N ILE A 230 8.29 -7.65 10.93
CA ILE A 230 6.92 -8.19 10.91
C ILE A 230 6.74 -9.15 12.08
N TRP A 231 5.87 -8.75 13.01
CA TRP A 231 5.57 -9.52 14.21
C TRP A 231 4.26 -10.30 14.08
N SER A 232 4.16 -11.38 14.85
CA SER A 232 2.95 -12.19 14.99
C SER A 232 2.38 -12.75 13.70
N ARG A 233 1.31 -13.54 13.81
CA ARG A 233 0.53 -13.98 12.65
C ARG A 233 -0.48 -12.92 12.26
N GLN A 234 -0.42 -12.49 11.00
CA GLN A 234 -1.56 -11.86 10.33
C GLN A 234 -2.48 -12.97 9.81
N SER A 235 -3.79 -12.88 10.03
CA SER A 235 -4.76 -13.89 9.59
C SER A 235 -5.62 -13.36 8.45
N GLY A 236 -6.14 -14.28 7.62
CA GLY A 236 -7.02 -13.95 6.50
C GLY A 236 -6.28 -13.74 5.17
N LEU A 237 -7.07 -13.44 4.13
CA LEU A 237 -6.59 -13.30 2.74
C LEU A 237 -5.71 -12.06 2.52
N SER A 238 -5.67 -11.14 3.48
CA SER A 238 -4.93 -9.87 3.44
C SER A 238 -3.67 -9.87 4.29
N ALA A 239 -3.25 -11.02 4.83
CA ALA A 239 -2.10 -11.12 5.74
C ALA A 239 -0.79 -10.50 5.19
N PHE A 240 -0.64 -10.48 3.87
CA PHE A 240 0.50 -9.90 3.18
C PHE A 240 0.54 -8.37 3.21
N ARG A 241 -0.60 -7.70 3.44
CA ARG A 241 -0.73 -6.23 3.35
C ARG A 241 0.10 -5.49 4.38
N VAL A 242 0.30 -6.05 5.57
CA VAL A 242 1.23 -5.48 6.56
C VAL A 242 2.62 -5.30 5.97
N LEU A 243 3.10 -6.25 5.15
CA LEU A 243 4.43 -6.13 4.56
C LEU A 243 4.46 -5.07 3.45
N ASN A 244 3.33 -4.84 2.76
CA ASN A 244 3.23 -3.74 1.80
C ASN A 244 3.29 -2.38 2.51
N HIS A 245 2.53 -2.21 3.60
CA HIS A 245 2.52 -1.02 4.46
C HIS A 245 3.94 -0.72 4.97
N GLU A 246 4.57 -1.70 5.60
CA GLU A 246 5.90 -1.54 6.17
C GLU A 246 6.97 -1.23 5.11
N ASN A 247 6.92 -1.89 3.96
CA ASN A 247 7.87 -1.59 2.88
C ASN A 247 7.60 -0.23 2.20
N ALA A 248 6.40 0.32 2.30
CA ALA A 248 6.12 1.65 1.79
C ALA A 248 6.78 2.77 2.60
N HIS A 249 7.03 2.56 3.91
CA HIS A 249 7.93 3.43 4.68
C HIS A 249 9.35 3.43 4.13
N SER A 250 9.86 2.26 3.72
CA SER A 250 11.17 2.17 3.05
C SER A 250 11.22 2.95 1.73
N PHE A 251 10.07 3.25 1.13
CA PHE A 251 9.92 4.09 -0.07
C PHE A 251 9.63 5.57 0.25
N GLY A 252 9.58 5.93 1.53
CA GLY A 252 9.43 7.30 2.01
C GLY A 252 8.00 7.73 2.33
N LEU A 253 7.03 6.81 2.41
CA LEU A 253 5.64 7.15 2.76
C LEU A 253 5.45 7.18 4.29
N PRO A 254 4.68 8.14 4.84
CA PRO A 254 4.36 8.21 6.26
C PRO A 254 3.14 7.35 6.61
N ASP A 255 2.93 7.12 7.90
CA ASP A 255 1.64 6.68 8.45
C ASP A 255 0.62 7.82 8.32
N LEU A 256 -0.58 7.49 7.85
CA LEU A 256 -1.66 8.47 7.70
C LEU A 256 -2.56 8.55 8.93
N TYR A 257 -2.72 7.47 9.71
CA TYR A 257 -3.57 7.45 10.92
C TYR A 257 -2.99 8.30 12.06
N TYR A 258 -3.76 8.46 13.14
CA TYR A 258 -3.29 9.03 14.38
C TYR A 258 -2.58 7.99 15.25
N THR A 259 -1.28 8.14 15.45
CA THR A 259 -0.49 7.21 16.28
C THR A 259 -0.74 7.37 17.78
N ASP A 260 -1.11 8.57 18.22
CA ASP A 260 -1.36 8.95 19.62
C ASP A 260 -2.85 8.97 20.01
N GLU A 261 -3.76 8.74 19.07
CA GLU A 261 -5.21 8.73 19.31
C GLU A 261 -5.86 7.41 18.87
N PRO A 262 -5.79 6.34 19.69
CA PRO A 262 -6.23 4.99 19.29
C PRO A 262 -7.71 4.85 18.94
N ASN A 263 -8.54 5.83 19.28
CA ASN A 263 -9.99 5.85 19.05
C ASN A 263 -10.42 6.93 18.05
N ALA A 264 -9.48 7.66 17.44
CA ALA A 264 -9.83 8.61 16.39
C ALA A 264 -10.29 7.87 15.14
N SER A 265 -11.29 8.42 14.45
CA SER A 265 -11.64 7.97 13.10
C SER A 265 -10.44 8.11 12.17
N THR A 266 -10.33 7.17 11.24
CA THR A 266 -9.25 7.15 10.25
C THR A 266 -9.40 8.35 9.30
N PRO A 267 -8.34 9.12 9.01
CA PRO A 267 -8.44 10.30 8.15
C PRO A 267 -8.60 9.98 6.65
N VAL A 268 -8.23 8.78 6.21
CA VAL A 268 -8.21 8.29 4.83
C VAL A 268 -8.90 6.93 4.72
N GLY A 269 -8.74 6.04 5.70
CA GLY A 269 -9.35 4.72 5.71
C GLY A 269 -8.80 3.79 4.63
N HIS A 270 -9.60 2.78 4.27
CA HIS A 270 -9.25 1.73 3.30
C HIS A 270 -8.85 2.23 1.88
N TRP A 271 -8.93 3.53 1.61
CA TRP A 271 -8.50 4.14 0.36
C TRP A 271 -6.97 4.16 0.17
N ASP A 272 -6.19 3.99 1.25
CA ASP A 272 -4.73 3.83 1.21
C ASP A 272 -4.21 2.86 2.29
N PRO A 273 -3.31 1.90 1.95
CA PRO A 273 -2.66 1.01 2.93
C PRO A 273 -1.90 1.74 4.03
N MET A 274 -1.46 2.98 3.83
CA MET A 274 -0.72 3.75 4.83
C MET A 274 -1.61 4.29 5.96
N ASP A 275 -2.93 4.18 5.81
CA ASP A 275 -3.90 4.45 6.87
C ASP A 275 -4.50 3.15 7.42
N GLU A 276 -5.13 2.38 6.54
CA GLU A 276 -5.71 1.08 6.85
C GLU A 276 -5.20 0.02 5.89
N ASP A 277 -4.41 -0.94 6.40
CA ASP A 277 -3.93 -2.08 5.63
C ASP A 277 -4.95 -3.24 5.56
N TRP A 278 -6.15 -3.03 6.10
CA TRP A 278 -7.32 -3.92 6.00
C TRP A 278 -8.46 -3.28 5.19
N GLY A 279 -9.61 -3.95 5.15
CA GLY A 279 -10.78 -3.43 4.43
C GLY A 279 -10.89 -3.84 2.95
N PRO A 280 -11.95 -3.37 2.26
CA PRO A 280 -12.40 -3.90 0.98
C PRO A 280 -11.53 -3.51 -0.22
N THR A 281 -10.82 -2.39 -0.11
CA THR A 281 -9.85 -1.89 -1.09
C THR A 281 -8.52 -1.65 -0.43
N ASN A 282 -7.45 -1.55 -1.23
CA ASN A 282 -6.13 -1.28 -0.67
C ASN A 282 -5.08 -0.87 -1.72
N ASP A 283 -5.46 -0.29 -2.86
CA ASP A 283 -4.48 0.37 -3.73
C ASP A 283 -4.01 1.70 -3.11
N PHE A 284 -2.78 2.13 -3.42
CA PHE A 284 -2.26 3.43 -2.99
C PHE A 284 -3.01 4.58 -3.68
N LEU A 285 -3.18 5.70 -2.96
CA LEU A 285 -3.61 6.97 -3.51
C LEU A 285 -2.69 7.41 -4.65
N GLY A 286 -3.26 8.07 -5.65
CA GLY A 286 -2.53 8.61 -6.79
C GLY A 286 -1.42 9.58 -6.38
N TRP A 287 -1.56 10.28 -5.25
CA TRP A 287 -0.50 11.12 -4.67
C TRP A 287 0.73 10.29 -4.28
N HIS A 288 0.54 9.20 -3.53
CA HIS A 288 1.60 8.26 -3.19
C HIS A 288 2.22 7.60 -4.43
N LYS A 289 1.39 7.20 -5.40
CA LYS A 289 1.87 6.69 -6.70
C LYS A 289 2.72 7.73 -7.44
N TRP A 290 2.37 9.01 -7.37
CA TRP A 290 3.17 10.08 -7.97
C TRP A 290 4.50 10.26 -7.24
N LYS A 291 4.48 10.36 -5.90
CA LYS A 291 5.67 10.45 -5.06
C LYS A 291 6.68 9.32 -5.33
N MET A 292 6.17 8.09 -5.46
CA MET A 292 6.98 6.91 -5.77
C MET A 292 7.44 6.82 -7.25
N GLY A 293 7.09 7.80 -8.08
CA GLY A 293 7.49 7.86 -9.50
C GLY A 293 6.76 6.86 -10.39
N TRP A 294 5.56 6.42 -9.98
CA TRP A 294 4.73 5.48 -10.74
C TRP A 294 3.82 6.18 -11.74
N LEU A 295 3.51 7.46 -11.51
CA LEU A 295 2.79 8.29 -12.46
C LEU A 295 3.77 9.04 -13.36
N ALA A 296 3.56 8.97 -14.68
CA ALA A 296 4.33 9.78 -15.62
C ALA A 296 3.92 11.26 -15.52
N PRO A 297 4.78 12.21 -15.96
CA PRO A 297 4.45 13.64 -15.92
C PRO A 297 3.10 13.99 -16.58
N GLY A 298 2.77 13.36 -17.72
CA GLY A 298 1.49 13.57 -18.41
C GLY A 298 0.26 12.94 -17.73
N GLN A 299 0.43 12.22 -16.61
CA GLN A 299 -0.67 11.63 -15.85
C GLN A 299 -1.07 12.48 -14.63
N VAL A 300 -0.36 13.57 -14.37
CA VAL A 300 -0.60 14.49 -13.25
C VAL A 300 -0.90 15.86 -13.81
N HIS A 301 -2.13 16.33 -13.62
CA HIS A 301 -2.51 17.69 -13.99
C HIS A 301 -2.37 18.62 -12.79
N CYS A 302 -1.77 19.79 -13.01
CA CYS A 302 -1.56 20.79 -11.97
C CYS A 302 -2.44 22.01 -12.22
N THR A 303 -3.17 22.42 -11.19
CA THR A 303 -4.10 23.56 -11.20
C THR A 303 -3.62 24.60 -10.19
N PRO A 304 -2.61 25.43 -10.54
CA PRO A 304 -1.99 26.37 -9.60
C PRO A 304 -2.95 27.50 -9.18
N PRO A 305 -2.73 28.13 -8.01
CA PRO A 305 -3.58 29.22 -7.50
C PRO A 305 -3.78 30.37 -8.49
N GLY A 306 -4.93 31.04 -8.41
CA GLY A 306 -5.23 32.23 -9.21
C GLY A 306 -5.55 31.99 -10.70
N GLY A 307 -5.60 30.73 -11.14
CA GLY A 307 -6.01 30.37 -12.50
C GLY A 307 -7.53 30.43 -12.74
N THR A 308 -7.95 30.10 -13.97
CA THR A 308 -9.37 29.89 -14.30
C THR A 308 -9.81 28.46 -14.03
N PRO A 309 -11.11 28.18 -13.84
CA PRO A 309 -11.62 26.82 -13.81
C PRO A 309 -11.18 26.02 -15.05
N THR A 310 -10.76 24.78 -14.82
CA THR A 310 -10.30 23.86 -15.87
C THR A 310 -11.03 22.54 -15.77
N GLU A 311 -11.10 21.82 -16.87
CA GLU A 311 -11.74 20.51 -16.92
C GLU A 311 -10.74 19.42 -17.27
N HIS A 312 -10.93 18.26 -16.67
CA HIS A 312 -10.03 17.14 -16.76
C HIS A 312 -10.82 15.85 -16.93
N VAL A 313 -10.27 14.91 -17.70
CA VAL A 313 -10.79 13.55 -17.82
C VAL A 313 -9.85 12.64 -17.04
N LEU A 314 -10.35 12.07 -15.94
CA LEU A 314 -9.62 11.20 -15.04
C LEU A 314 -9.90 9.74 -15.39
N THR A 315 -8.82 9.01 -15.68
CA THR A 315 -8.83 7.56 -15.81
C THR A 315 -8.62 6.94 -14.42
N PRO A 316 -9.48 6.00 -13.98
CA PRO A 316 -9.38 5.39 -12.66
C PRO A 316 -7.99 4.92 -12.28
N ILE A 317 -7.62 5.05 -11.00
CA ILE A 317 -6.32 4.62 -10.47
C ILE A 317 -6.06 3.14 -10.75
N SER A 318 -7.09 2.30 -10.76
CA SER A 318 -7.01 0.87 -11.06
C SER A 318 -6.62 0.54 -12.52
N THR A 319 -6.73 1.49 -13.44
CA THR A 319 -6.50 1.28 -14.88
C THR A 319 -5.17 1.92 -15.32
N PRO A 320 -4.30 1.24 -16.10
CA PRO A 320 -3.07 1.87 -16.62
C PRO A 320 -3.34 3.03 -17.59
N GLY A 321 -2.44 4.03 -17.61
CA GLY A 321 -2.48 5.14 -18.56
C GLY A 321 -3.52 6.22 -18.27
N GLY A 322 -3.59 7.24 -19.12
CA GLY A 322 -4.46 8.41 -18.95
C GLY A 322 -4.08 9.32 -17.77
N THR A 323 -4.76 10.46 -17.65
CA THR A 323 -4.62 11.36 -16.50
C THR A 323 -5.18 10.66 -15.26
N LYS A 324 -4.40 10.65 -14.18
CA LYS A 324 -4.68 9.90 -12.95
C LYS A 324 -5.16 10.81 -11.84
N ILE A 325 -4.48 11.93 -11.67
CA ILE A 325 -4.77 12.90 -10.62
C ILE A 325 -4.78 14.33 -11.14
N VAL A 326 -5.59 15.16 -10.51
CA VAL A 326 -5.46 16.63 -10.55
C VAL A 326 -4.96 17.07 -9.19
N VAL A 327 -3.90 17.88 -9.14
CA VAL A 327 -3.39 18.50 -7.93
C VAL A 327 -3.70 19.99 -7.96
N ILE A 328 -4.33 20.48 -6.89
CA ILE A 328 -4.76 21.87 -6.73
C ILE A 328 -4.06 22.43 -5.49
N PRO A 329 -2.89 23.08 -5.64
CA PRO A 329 -2.18 23.66 -4.51
C PRO A 329 -3.01 24.73 -3.83
N THR A 330 -3.06 24.68 -2.49
CA THR A 330 -3.66 25.72 -1.63
C THR A 330 -2.61 26.49 -0.84
N GLY A 331 -1.34 26.10 -0.97
CA GLY A 331 -0.17 26.76 -0.39
C GLY A 331 1.13 26.02 -0.73
N PRO A 332 2.28 26.44 -0.16
CA PRO A 332 3.58 25.81 -0.43
C PRO A 332 3.71 24.37 0.10
N HIS A 333 2.85 23.99 1.05
CA HIS A 333 2.86 22.70 1.74
C HIS A 333 1.49 22.01 1.78
N ALA A 334 0.52 22.51 1.02
CA ALA A 334 -0.84 21.98 1.04
C ALA A 334 -1.48 21.96 -0.36
N ALA A 335 -2.28 20.93 -0.62
CA ALA A 335 -3.07 20.81 -1.84
C ALA A 335 -4.33 19.97 -1.60
N PHE A 336 -5.33 20.17 -2.45
CA PHE A 336 -6.33 19.15 -2.72
C PHE A 336 -5.90 18.31 -3.91
N VAL A 337 -6.16 17.01 -3.84
CA VAL A 337 -5.92 16.06 -4.93
C VAL A 337 -7.24 15.38 -5.27
N VAL A 338 -7.45 15.19 -6.57
CA VAL A 338 -8.66 14.62 -7.14
C VAL A 338 -8.29 13.41 -7.98
N GLU A 339 -8.90 12.25 -7.70
CA GLU A 339 -8.66 11.01 -8.44
C GLU A 339 -9.96 10.23 -8.66
N ALA A 340 -9.97 9.33 -9.64
CA ALA A 340 -11.10 8.44 -9.89
C ALA A 340 -10.85 7.06 -9.26
N ARG A 341 -11.81 6.56 -8.48
CA ARG A 341 -11.79 5.23 -7.85
C ARG A 341 -12.93 4.38 -8.38
N THR A 342 -12.58 3.22 -8.93
CA THR A 342 -13.51 2.21 -9.45
C THR A 342 -12.94 0.83 -9.15
N SER A 343 -13.78 -0.21 -9.26
CA SER A 343 -13.33 -1.57 -9.03
C SER A 343 -12.13 -1.96 -9.91
N GLY A 344 -11.17 -2.65 -9.32
CA GLY A 344 -9.94 -3.09 -9.96
C GLY A 344 -9.32 -4.28 -9.25
N LEU A 345 -8.09 -4.66 -9.65
CA LEU A 345 -7.40 -5.82 -9.06
C LEU A 345 -7.06 -5.63 -7.58
N LEU A 346 -6.65 -4.41 -7.19
CA LEU A 346 -6.31 -4.07 -5.80
C LEU A 346 -7.48 -3.45 -5.02
N ASP A 347 -8.46 -2.94 -5.75
CA ASP A 347 -9.70 -2.37 -5.23
C ASP A 347 -10.89 -3.21 -5.74
N PRO A 348 -11.01 -4.50 -5.38
CA PRO A 348 -12.06 -5.36 -5.94
C PRO A 348 -13.47 -4.85 -5.62
N ILE A 349 -13.63 -4.18 -4.48
CA ILE A 349 -14.91 -3.70 -3.98
C ILE A 349 -14.81 -2.22 -3.66
N VAL A 350 -15.27 -1.37 -4.56
CA VAL A 350 -15.43 0.07 -4.34
C VAL A 350 -16.92 0.33 -4.12
N CYS A 351 -17.33 0.64 -2.89
CA CYS A 351 -18.75 0.69 -2.54
C CYS A 351 -19.52 1.79 -3.26
N ARG A 352 -18.84 2.90 -3.51
CA ARG A 352 -19.35 3.97 -4.36
C ARG A 352 -18.25 4.37 -5.34
N PRO A 353 -18.21 3.80 -6.56
CA PRO A 353 -17.30 4.27 -7.58
C PRO A 353 -17.57 5.73 -7.92
N GLY A 354 -16.51 6.50 -8.14
CA GLY A 354 -16.60 7.94 -8.36
C GLY A 354 -15.26 8.67 -8.18
N ILE A 355 -15.36 9.97 -7.89
CA ILE A 355 -14.22 10.86 -7.67
C ILE A 355 -13.90 10.94 -6.18
N LEU A 356 -12.69 10.54 -5.79
CA LEU A 356 -12.18 10.77 -4.44
C LEU A 356 -11.46 12.13 -4.41
N VAL A 357 -11.78 12.94 -3.40
CA VAL A 357 -11.10 14.21 -3.13
C VAL A 357 -10.43 14.10 -1.78
N TYR A 358 -9.17 14.49 -1.67
CA TYR A 358 -8.45 14.47 -0.41
C TYR A 358 -7.49 15.64 -0.28
N HIS A 359 -7.29 16.10 0.95
CA HIS A 359 -6.31 17.12 1.31
C HIS A 359 -4.98 16.45 1.60
N VAL A 360 -3.89 17.07 1.16
CA VAL A 360 -2.51 16.67 1.44
C VAL A 360 -1.79 17.82 2.12
N ALA A 361 -1.06 17.52 3.19
CA ALA A 361 -0.18 18.44 3.91
C ALA A 361 1.23 17.85 4.03
N THR A 362 2.21 18.48 3.38
CA THR A 362 3.60 17.98 3.30
C THR A 362 4.48 18.42 4.46
N ASN A 363 3.97 19.29 5.33
CA ASN A 363 4.63 19.76 6.55
C ASN A 363 3.99 19.16 7.83
N VAL A 364 3.13 18.15 7.68
CA VAL A 364 2.54 17.40 8.80
C VAL A 364 3.33 16.09 8.96
N PRO A 365 3.84 15.77 10.17
CA PRO A 365 4.59 14.54 10.39
C PRO A 365 3.77 13.27 10.22
N SER A 366 4.48 12.15 10.04
CA SER A 366 3.91 10.80 10.11
C SER A 366 3.08 10.58 11.37
N GLY A 367 1.97 9.86 11.23
CA GLY A 367 1.12 9.52 12.37
C GLY A 367 0.26 10.68 12.89
N ARG A 368 0.13 11.77 12.11
CA ARG A 368 -0.62 13.00 12.46
C ARG A 368 -1.63 13.43 11.39
N ALA A 369 -2.09 12.49 10.56
CA ALA A 369 -3.03 12.74 9.46
C ALA A 369 -2.55 13.78 8.43
N PRO A 370 -1.39 13.55 7.78
CA PRO A 370 -0.89 14.41 6.70
C PRO A 370 -1.75 14.34 5.43
N ILE A 371 -2.53 13.27 5.24
CA ILE A 371 -3.59 13.19 4.22
C ILE A 371 -4.94 13.06 4.92
N ARG A 372 -5.98 13.65 4.32
CA ARG A 372 -7.35 13.55 4.82
C ARG A 372 -8.36 13.48 3.67
N VAL A 373 -9.14 12.41 3.59
CA VAL A 373 -10.21 12.24 2.61
C VAL A 373 -11.36 13.20 2.93
N VAL A 374 -11.91 13.82 1.89
CA VAL A 374 -13.15 14.57 1.98
C VAL A 374 -14.30 13.59 1.73
N ASP A 375 -15.15 13.41 2.73
CA ASP A 375 -16.32 12.56 2.63
C ASP A 375 -17.41 13.21 1.76
N GLY A 376 -17.64 12.65 0.56
CA GLY A 376 -18.70 13.05 -0.36
C GLY A 376 -20.10 12.58 0.06
N THR A 377 -20.20 11.74 1.08
CA THR A 377 -21.45 11.19 1.62
C THR A 377 -21.48 11.29 3.15
N PRO A 378 -21.32 12.50 3.73
CA PRO A 378 -21.25 12.67 5.18
C PRO A 378 -22.47 12.09 5.87
N HIS A 379 -22.23 11.34 6.94
CA HIS A 379 -23.25 10.63 7.73
C HIS A 379 -23.94 9.46 7.00
N SER A 380 -23.37 8.99 5.89
CA SER A 380 -23.73 7.69 5.32
C SER A 380 -23.32 6.58 6.28
N ASN A 381 -24.01 5.44 6.23
CA ASN A 381 -23.56 4.23 6.91
C ASN A 381 -22.46 3.50 6.12
N GLY A 382 -22.13 3.99 4.93
CA GLY A 382 -21.24 3.34 3.98
C GLY A 382 -21.60 1.88 3.71
N CYS A 383 -20.56 1.07 3.52
CA CYS A 383 -20.62 -0.37 3.44
C CYS A 383 -19.65 -0.98 4.47
N TYR A 384 -19.73 -2.30 4.71
CA TYR A 384 -18.92 -2.97 5.74
C TYR A 384 -19.11 -2.44 7.16
N SER A 385 -20.30 -1.92 7.49
CA SER A 385 -20.66 -1.46 8.85
C SER A 385 -20.49 -2.53 9.95
N ASP A 386 -20.53 -3.80 9.58
CA ASP A 386 -20.32 -4.93 10.50
C ASP A 386 -18.84 -5.33 10.65
N ALA A 387 -17.93 -4.75 9.86
CA ALA A 387 -16.52 -5.09 9.88
C ALA A 387 -15.79 -4.30 10.97
N ARG A 388 -15.39 -5.01 12.04
CA ARG A 388 -14.78 -4.44 13.26
C ARG A 388 -13.66 -3.42 13.04
N TYR A 389 -12.88 -3.56 11.98
CA TYR A 389 -11.69 -2.73 11.76
C TYR A 389 -11.87 -1.73 10.62
N VAL A 390 -12.97 -1.77 9.86
CA VAL A 390 -13.16 -0.83 8.75
C VAL A 390 -13.93 0.37 9.25
N ASP A 391 -13.41 1.57 9.03
CA ASP A 391 -14.20 2.78 9.20
C ASP A 391 -15.23 2.88 8.06
N ALA A 392 -16.46 2.45 8.37
CA ALA A 392 -17.52 2.30 7.38
C ALA A 392 -17.92 3.64 6.75
N ASP A 393 -17.85 4.74 7.50
CA ASP A 393 -18.33 6.06 7.07
C ASP A 393 -17.55 6.57 5.86
N LEU A 394 -16.25 6.27 5.75
CA LEU A 394 -15.43 6.67 4.61
C LEU A 394 -15.51 5.73 3.41
N THR A 395 -16.20 4.59 3.52
CA THR A 395 -16.17 3.57 2.45
C THR A 395 -16.88 3.97 1.16
N ASP A 396 -17.74 4.97 1.23
CA ASP A 396 -18.45 5.55 0.10
C ASP A 396 -18.12 7.03 -0.15
N ALA A 397 -17.00 7.53 0.41
CA ALA A 397 -16.57 8.94 0.40
C ALA A 397 -16.39 9.62 -0.96
N THR A 398 -16.59 8.93 -2.09
CA THR A 398 -16.44 9.53 -3.41
C THR A 398 -17.54 10.56 -3.72
N PHE A 399 -17.37 11.31 -4.79
CA PHE A 399 -18.34 12.22 -5.41
C PHE A 399 -18.79 11.62 -6.76
N ARG A 400 -20.07 11.75 -7.09
CA ARG A 400 -20.70 11.26 -8.34
C ARG A 400 -21.09 12.39 -9.27
N PRO A 401 -21.37 12.12 -10.55
CA PRO A 401 -21.83 13.14 -11.49
C PRO A 401 -22.98 13.98 -10.92
N GLY A 402 -22.80 15.30 -10.91
CA GLY A 402 -23.71 16.28 -10.29
C GLY A 402 -23.26 16.75 -8.91
N ASP A 403 -22.45 15.98 -8.19
CA ASP A 403 -21.92 16.37 -6.88
C ASP A 403 -20.81 17.42 -7.02
N SER A 404 -20.62 18.23 -5.98
CA SER A 404 -19.54 19.20 -5.89
C SER A 404 -18.98 19.32 -4.48
N PHE A 405 -17.65 19.44 -4.39
CA PHE A 405 -16.93 19.84 -3.19
C PHE A 405 -16.52 21.31 -3.31
N THR A 406 -16.64 22.06 -2.22
CA THR A 406 -16.11 23.43 -2.12
C THR A 406 -15.41 23.61 -0.77
N ASP A 407 -14.12 23.88 -0.80
CA ASP A 407 -13.39 24.36 0.37
C ASP A 407 -13.61 25.87 0.55
N ARG A 408 -14.20 26.27 1.68
CA ARG A 408 -14.54 27.67 1.95
C ARG A 408 -13.32 28.54 2.26
N VAL A 409 -12.21 27.92 2.67
CA VAL A 409 -10.99 28.64 3.06
C VAL A 409 -10.18 29.00 1.82
N SER A 410 -9.85 28.02 0.99
CA SER A 410 -9.04 28.22 -0.22
C SER A 410 -9.86 28.61 -1.44
N GLY A 411 -11.19 28.41 -1.45
CA GLY A 411 -12.04 28.63 -2.61
C GLY A 411 -11.98 27.50 -3.65
N VAL A 412 -11.18 26.45 -3.40
CA VAL A 412 -11.10 25.30 -4.29
C VAL A 412 -12.49 24.68 -4.45
N THR A 413 -12.86 24.40 -5.70
CA THR A 413 -14.10 23.69 -6.02
C THR A 413 -13.79 22.54 -6.96
N VAL A 414 -14.40 21.40 -6.70
CA VAL A 414 -14.33 20.21 -7.56
C VAL A 414 -15.76 19.79 -7.88
N THR A 415 -16.13 19.84 -9.16
CA THR A 415 -17.44 19.39 -9.64
C THR A 415 -17.28 18.18 -10.52
N VAL A 416 -18.00 17.10 -10.22
CA VAL A 416 -18.03 15.91 -11.08
C VAL A 416 -19.07 16.14 -12.17
N LEU A 417 -18.62 16.27 -13.41
CA LEU A 417 -19.49 16.60 -14.53
C LEU A 417 -20.18 15.37 -15.09
N THR A 418 -19.43 14.31 -15.35
CA THR A 418 -19.95 13.12 -16.05
C THR A 418 -19.07 11.90 -15.78
N GLU A 419 -19.69 10.73 -15.69
CA GLU A 419 -19.03 9.43 -15.88
C GLU A 419 -19.19 9.03 -17.35
N ASN A 420 -18.08 8.88 -18.04
CA ASN A 420 -18.07 8.50 -19.46
C ASN A 420 -18.31 7.00 -19.60
N THR A 421 -18.76 6.58 -20.78
CA THR A 421 -19.06 5.16 -21.08
C THR A 421 -17.85 4.24 -21.02
N ASP A 422 -16.64 4.78 -21.06
CA ASP A 422 -15.37 4.05 -20.92
C ASP A 422 -14.88 3.94 -19.46
N GLY A 423 -15.68 4.41 -18.50
CA GLY A 423 -15.37 4.40 -17.07
C GLY A 423 -14.43 5.52 -16.63
N THR A 424 -14.10 6.47 -17.51
CA THR A 424 -13.40 7.71 -17.11
C THR A 424 -14.36 8.75 -16.56
N TYR A 425 -13.87 9.67 -15.74
CA TYR A 425 -14.69 10.72 -15.13
C TYR A 425 -14.25 12.10 -15.61
N ARG A 426 -15.19 12.93 -16.07
CA ARG A 426 -14.92 14.33 -16.36
C ARG A 426 -15.20 15.17 -15.12
N VAL A 427 -14.21 15.94 -14.69
CA VAL A 427 -14.28 16.84 -13.54
C VAL A 427 -13.97 18.26 -13.97
N ARG A 428 -14.55 19.24 -13.27
CA ARG A 428 -14.15 20.64 -13.33
C ARG A 428 -13.52 21.04 -12.01
N THR A 429 -12.34 21.62 -12.06
CA THR A 429 -11.62 22.11 -10.89
C THR A 429 -11.45 23.62 -10.97
N THR A 430 -11.81 24.32 -9.90
CA THR A 430 -11.50 25.74 -9.70
C THR A 430 -10.27 25.82 -8.80
N PRO A 431 -9.21 26.56 -9.22
CA PRO A 431 -8.02 26.74 -8.40
C PRO A 431 -8.31 27.44 -7.07
N ALA A 432 -7.36 27.34 -6.14
CA ALA A 432 -7.38 28.16 -4.93
C ALA A 432 -7.31 29.65 -5.28
N HIS A 433 -7.85 30.48 -4.38
CA HIS A 433 -7.63 31.92 -4.39
C HIS A 433 -6.13 32.24 -4.38
N ALA A 434 -5.77 33.34 -5.06
CA ALA A 434 -4.40 33.79 -5.21
C ALA A 434 -3.79 34.27 -3.88
#